data_AF-A0A960L299-F1
#
_entry.id   AF-A0A960L299-F1
#
_cell.length_a   1.000
_cell.length_b   1.000
_cell.length_c   1.000
_cell.angle_alpha   90.00
_cell.angle_beta   90.00
_cell.angle_gamma   90.00
#
_symmetry.space_group_name_H-M   'P 1'
#
loop_
_entity.id
_entity.type
_entity.pdbx_description
1 polymer ?
#
loop_
_entity_poly.entity_id
_entity_poly.type
_entity_poly.pdbx_seq_one_letter_code
_entity_poly.pdbx_strand_id
1 'polypeptide(L)'
;FCEEFDMPLLARIPIDPEICNAGDAGKPLVIDYPERPSGKALLNLTDTILMKLEESQTVQLFHVEWQDLGFLERRPTPPPSEPSGLSVNNVWQVSTDEFGIEFADGKVWIQSARNLRLECPCAACVNEWTHEKILKPEDVKPDLSIVAIQSVGRYALRFVFDDGHDSGLFHFDRLRKLADQTA
;
A
#
# COMPACT_ATOMS: atom_id res chain seq x y z
N PHE A 1 22.53 6.93 -16.83
CA PHE A 1 21.65 5.96 -16.17
C PHE A 1 21.82 4.56 -16.77
N CYS A 2 21.33 4.23 -17.97
CA CYS A 2 21.52 2.87 -18.54
C CYS A 2 23.00 2.46 -18.70
N GLU A 3 23.86 3.38 -19.16
CA GLU A 3 25.32 3.17 -19.29
C GLU A 3 26.04 2.93 -17.95
N GLU A 4 25.48 3.45 -16.85
CA GLU A 4 26.07 3.35 -15.51
C GLU A 4 25.89 1.94 -14.91
N PHE A 5 24.82 1.25 -15.32
CA PHE A 5 24.49 -0.09 -14.85
C PHE A 5 24.79 -1.18 -15.89
N ASP A 6 25.55 -0.86 -16.94
CA ASP A 6 25.85 -1.77 -18.06
C ASP A 6 24.59 -2.42 -18.67
N MET A 7 23.49 -1.64 -18.72
CA MET A 7 22.20 -2.10 -19.23
C MET A 7 21.89 -1.49 -20.61
N PRO A 8 21.38 -2.28 -21.56
CA PRO A 8 21.00 -1.76 -22.87
C PRO A 8 19.78 -0.84 -22.76
N LEU A 9 19.87 0.36 -23.31
CA LEU A 9 18.72 1.25 -23.46
C LEU A 9 17.83 0.71 -24.60
N LEU A 10 16.61 0.27 -24.25
CA LEU A 10 15.68 -0.31 -25.24
C LEU A 10 14.80 0.74 -25.93
N ALA A 11 14.32 1.76 -25.21
CA ALA A 11 13.54 2.85 -25.79
C ALA A 11 13.57 4.10 -24.90
N ARG A 12 13.22 5.25 -25.48
CA ARG A 12 12.91 6.49 -24.77
C ARG A 12 11.45 6.83 -25.02
N ILE A 13 10.64 6.81 -23.96
CA ILE A 13 9.24 7.20 -24.06
C ILE A 13 9.13 8.69 -23.73
N PRO A 14 8.70 9.55 -24.66
CA PRO A 14 8.52 10.97 -24.36
C PRO A 14 7.35 11.18 -23.40
N ILE A 15 7.41 12.29 -22.64
CA ILE A 15 6.28 12.74 -21.84
C ILE A 15 5.21 13.27 -22.79
N ASP A 16 4.03 12.67 -22.76
CA ASP A 16 2.88 13.04 -23.59
C ASP A 16 1.63 13.12 -22.69
N PRO A 17 0.95 14.29 -22.60
CA PRO A 17 -0.26 14.45 -21.81
C PRO A 17 -1.37 13.44 -22.14
N GLU A 18 -1.39 12.93 -23.38
CA GLU A 18 -2.39 11.93 -23.77
C GLU A 18 -2.25 10.60 -23.03
N ILE A 19 -1.08 10.28 -22.46
CA ILE A 19 -0.92 9.11 -21.60
C ILE A 19 -1.91 9.18 -20.42
N CYS A 20 -2.00 10.35 -19.78
CA CYS A 20 -2.91 10.58 -18.65
C CYS A 20 -4.37 10.59 -19.10
N ASN A 21 -4.68 11.35 -20.15
CA ASN A 21 -6.06 11.45 -20.67
C ASN A 21 -6.60 10.07 -21.11
N ALA A 22 -5.78 9.28 -21.79
CA ALA A 22 -6.14 7.95 -22.24
C ALA A 22 -6.36 6.99 -21.06
N GLY A 23 -5.51 7.08 -20.02
CA GLY A 23 -5.67 6.35 -18.76
C GLY A 23 -7.00 6.65 -18.06
N ASP A 24 -7.32 7.93 -17.85
CA ASP A 24 -8.56 8.36 -17.19
C ASP A 24 -9.82 7.96 -18.01
N ALA A 25 -9.71 7.96 -19.33
CA ALA A 25 -10.78 7.53 -20.23
C ALA A 25 -10.91 5.99 -20.35
N GLY A 26 -9.99 5.22 -19.75
CA GLY A 26 -9.96 3.76 -19.87
C GLY A 26 -9.61 3.26 -21.28
N LYS A 27 -8.86 4.05 -22.04
CA LYS A 27 -8.54 3.84 -23.45
C LYS A 27 -7.04 3.56 -23.63
N PRO A 28 -6.62 2.43 -24.20
CA PRO A 28 -5.20 2.14 -24.38
C PRO A 28 -4.54 3.10 -25.38
N LEU A 29 -3.55 3.88 -24.92
CA LEU A 29 -2.83 4.86 -25.74
C LEU A 29 -2.26 4.27 -27.05
N VAL A 30 -1.68 3.08 -26.98
CA VAL A 30 -1.05 2.42 -28.14
C VAL A 30 -2.06 1.95 -29.19
N ILE A 31 -3.33 1.79 -28.81
CA ILE A 31 -4.42 1.40 -29.71
C ILE A 31 -5.11 2.64 -30.27
N ASP A 32 -5.43 3.60 -29.40
CA ASP A 32 -6.26 4.74 -29.74
C ASP A 32 -5.46 5.91 -30.33
N TYR A 33 -4.17 6.02 -29.97
CA TYR A 33 -3.26 7.07 -30.42
C TYR A 33 -1.88 6.51 -30.84
N PRO A 34 -1.82 5.52 -31.76
CA PRO A 34 -0.57 4.88 -32.15
C PRO A 34 0.42 5.87 -32.77
N GLU A 35 -0.08 6.93 -33.41
CA GLU A 35 0.73 7.88 -34.13
C GLU A 35 1.43 8.92 -33.25
N ARG A 36 1.01 9.04 -31.97
CA ARG A 36 1.60 9.97 -31.02
C ARG A 36 3.04 9.56 -30.67
N PRO A 37 3.92 10.49 -30.26
CA PRO A 37 5.31 10.19 -29.93
C PRO A 37 5.48 9.03 -28.94
N SER A 38 4.64 8.97 -27.89
CA SER A 38 4.70 7.91 -26.89
C SER A 38 4.11 6.59 -27.40
N GLY A 39 3.04 6.65 -28.22
CA GLY A 39 2.47 5.48 -28.90
C GLY A 39 3.49 4.81 -29.83
N LYS A 40 4.11 5.61 -30.71
CA LYS A 40 5.19 5.16 -31.61
C LYS A 40 6.37 4.59 -30.85
N ALA A 41 6.81 5.24 -29.77
CA ALA A 41 7.95 4.78 -28.99
C ALA A 41 7.68 3.42 -28.32
N LEU A 42 6.45 3.17 -27.86
CA LEU A 42 6.04 1.89 -27.29
C LEU A 42 5.93 0.79 -28.35
N LEU A 43 5.38 1.09 -29.53
CA LEU A 43 5.31 0.13 -30.64
C LEU A 43 6.72 -0.26 -31.13
N ASN A 44 7.59 0.73 -31.34
CA ASN A 44 8.98 0.48 -31.74
C ASN A 44 9.76 -0.32 -30.68
N LEU A 45 9.46 -0.13 -29.39
CA LEU A 45 10.02 -0.93 -28.32
C LEU A 45 9.60 -2.40 -28.45
N THR A 46 8.32 -2.65 -28.74
CA THR A 46 7.82 -4.02 -28.99
C THR A 46 8.55 -4.67 -30.15
N ASP A 47 8.73 -3.96 -31.27
CA ASP A 47 9.47 -4.49 -32.43
C ASP A 47 10.93 -4.82 -32.07
N THR A 48 11.59 -3.94 -31.31
CA THR A 48 12.97 -4.14 -30.84
C THR A 48 13.09 -5.36 -29.94
N ILE A 49 12.11 -5.57 -29.04
CA ILE A 49 12.07 -6.74 -28.15
C ILE A 49 11.83 -8.01 -28.98
N LEU A 50 10.88 -8.00 -29.92
CA LEU A 50 10.58 -9.15 -30.76
C LEU A 50 11.81 -9.59 -31.56
N MET A 51 12.51 -8.66 -32.21
CA MET A 51 13.77 -8.96 -32.93
C MET A 51 14.81 -9.62 -32.00
N LYS A 52 15.00 -9.08 -30.79
CA LYS A 52 15.95 -9.64 -29.83
C LYS A 52 15.54 -11.02 -29.28
N LEU A 53 14.24 -11.27 -29.15
CA LEU A 53 13.70 -12.57 -28.74
C LEU A 53 13.91 -13.61 -29.84
N GLU A 54 13.76 -13.23 -31.11
CA GLU A 54 14.04 -14.11 -32.25
C GLU A 54 15.53 -14.47 -32.36
N GLU A 55 16.43 -13.53 -32.07
CA GLU A 55 17.88 -13.75 -32.01
C GLU A 55 18.31 -14.61 -30.82
N SER A 56 17.59 -14.52 -29.70
CA SER A 56 17.88 -15.25 -28.47
C SER A 56 17.19 -16.62 -28.47
N GLN A 57 17.81 -17.63 -29.09
CA GLN A 57 17.26 -18.99 -29.22
C GLN A 57 16.93 -19.72 -27.90
N THR A 58 17.24 -19.16 -26.73
CA THR A 58 16.82 -19.69 -25.43
C THR A 58 16.43 -18.56 -24.49
N VAL A 59 15.17 -18.13 -24.58
CA VAL A 59 14.53 -17.44 -23.46
C VAL A 59 14.12 -18.52 -22.48
N GLN A 60 14.78 -18.61 -21.32
CA GLN A 60 14.14 -19.28 -20.20
C GLN A 60 12.94 -18.42 -19.81
N LEU A 61 11.77 -18.77 -20.34
CA LEU A 61 10.51 -18.19 -19.89
C LEU A 61 10.44 -18.41 -18.39
N PHE A 62 10.40 -17.31 -17.63
CA PHE A 62 10.12 -17.36 -16.21
C PHE A 62 8.70 -17.91 -16.07
N HIS A 63 8.58 -19.22 -15.87
CA HIS A 63 7.30 -19.88 -15.73
C HIS A 63 6.78 -19.60 -14.33
N VAL A 64 5.97 -18.55 -14.22
CA VAL A 64 5.14 -18.36 -13.04
C VAL A 64 3.94 -19.27 -13.20
N GLU A 65 3.90 -20.35 -12.42
CA GLU A 65 2.65 -21.08 -12.22
C GLU A 65 1.72 -20.18 -11.41
N TRP A 66 0.90 -19.42 -12.12
CA TRP A 66 -0.23 -18.72 -11.55
C TRP A 66 -1.24 -19.77 -11.09
N GLN A 67 -1.16 -20.13 -9.82
CA GLN A 67 -2.27 -20.84 -9.19
C GLN A 67 -3.47 -19.91 -9.19
N ASP A 68 -4.52 -20.28 -9.90
CA ASP A 68 -5.84 -19.71 -9.69
C ASP A 68 -6.24 -20.07 -8.27
N LEU A 69 -6.06 -19.11 -7.36
CA LEU A 69 -6.37 -19.32 -5.96
C LEU A 69 -7.87 -19.52 -5.75
N GLY A 70 -8.73 -19.38 -6.78
CA GLY A 70 -10.18 -19.42 -6.61
C GLY A 70 -10.64 -18.53 -5.45
N PHE A 71 -11.88 -18.70 -5.01
CA PHE A 71 -12.23 -18.31 -3.65
C PHE A 71 -11.67 -19.35 -2.67
N LEU A 72 -10.35 -19.56 -2.61
CA LEU A 72 -9.77 -20.31 -1.49
C LEU A 72 -10.02 -19.46 -0.24
N GLU A 73 -10.89 -19.96 0.63
CA GLU A 73 -11.14 -19.40 1.97
C GLU A 73 -9.88 -19.32 2.84
N ARG A 74 -8.73 -19.81 2.36
CA ARG A 74 -7.44 -19.77 3.07
C ARG A 74 -6.34 -19.30 2.14
N ARG A 75 -5.92 -18.04 2.33
CA ARG A 75 -4.63 -17.53 1.87
C ARG A 75 -3.53 -18.52 2.28
N PRO A 76 -2.50 -18.78 1.44
CA PRO A 76 -1.31 -19.49 1.86
C PRO A 76 -0.79 -18.84 3.14
N THR A 77 -0.61 -19.62 4.21
CA THR A 77 -0.01 -19.08 5.44
C THR A 77 1.40 -18.65 5.10
N PRO A 78 1.75 -17.35 5.20
CA PRO A 78 3.13 -16.95 5.01
C PRO A 78 4.01 -17.76 5.98
N PRO A 79 5.27 -18.04 5.61
CA PRO A 79 6.21 -18.71 6.49
C PRO A 79 6.20 -18.03 7.87
N PRO A 80 6.43 -18.78 8.96
CA PRO A 80 6.52 -18.18 10.29
C PRO A 80 7.60 -17.12 10.24
N SER A 81 7.20 -15.85 10.25
CA SER A 81 8.12 -14.76 10.56
C SER A 81 8.46 -14.91 12.03
N GLU A 82 9.74 -14.85 12.39
CA GLU A 82 10.09 -14.66 13.79
C GLU A 82 9.28 -13.47 14.32
N PRO A 83 8.69 -13.58 15.53
CA PRO A 83 7.96 -12.48 16.11
C PRO A 83 8.96 -11.36 16.33
N SER A 84 9.04 -10.42 15.40
CA SER A 84 9.53 -9.10 15.69
C SER A 84 8.74 -8.63 16.91
N GLY A 85 9.36 -8.09 17.96
CA GLY A 85 8.64 -7.54 19.13
C GLY A 85 7.63 -6.43 18.80
N LEU A 86 7.52 -6.11 17.52
CA LEU A 86 6.56 -5.22 16.88
C LEU A 86 5.24 -5.93 16.54
N SER A 87 5.12 -7.25 16.57
CA SER A 87 3.84 -7.91 16.25
C SER A 87 2.81 -7.73 17.36
N VAL A 88 1.54 -7.69 16.97
CA VAL A 88 0.40 -7.63 17.88
C VAL A 88 -0.14 -9.03 18.12
N ASN A 89 -0.23 -9.42 19.39
CA ASN A 89 -0.78 -10.72 19.83
C ASN A 89 -2.30 -10.66 19.99
N ASN A 90 -2.79 -9.59 20.62
CA ASN A 90 -4.21 -9.44 20.93
C ASN A 90 -4.65 -7.98 20.80
N VAL A 91 -5.92 -7.80 20.42
CA VAL A 91 -6.58 -6.50 20.36
C VAL A 91 -8.00 -6.67 20.87
N TRP A 92 -8.42 -5.80 21.78
CA TRP A 92 -9.77 -5.86 22.34
C TRP A 92 -10.32 -4.46 22.55
N GLN A 93 -11.65 -4.38 22.60
CA GLN A 93 -12.34 -3.15 22.96
C GLN A 93 -12.50 -3.10 24.48
N VAL A 94 -12.04 -2.01 25.11
CA VAL A 94 -12.14 -1.81 26.57
C VAL A 94 -13.48 -1.14 26.89
N SER A 95 -13.82 -0.11 26.13
CA SER A 95 -15.08 0.63 26.20
C SER A 95 -15.50 1.09 24.79
N THR A 96 -16.56 1.88 24.68
CA THR A 96 -16.94 2.48 23.40
C THR A 96 -15.83 3.37 22.81
N ASP A 97 -15.09 4.07 23.67
CA ASP A 97 -14.09 5.07 23.32
C ASP A 97 -12.64 4.64 23.60
N GLU A 98 -12.40 3.44 24.12
CA GLU A 98 -11.06 2.91 24.39
C GLU A 98 -10.86 1.50 23.84
N PHE A 99 -9.63 1.22 23.43
CA PHE A 99 -9.19 -0.10 22.99
C PHE A 99 -7.87 -0.49 23.66
N GLY A 100 -7.60 -1.79 23.72
CA GLY A 100 -6.36 -2.36 24.22
C GLY A 100 -5.63 -3.14 23.13
N ILE A 101 -4.30 -3.03 23.13
CA ILE A 101 -3.39 -3.83 22.32
C ILE A 101 -2.39 -4.52 23.24
N GLU A 102 -2.18 -5.80 23.01
CA GLU A 102 -1.07 -6.57 23.58
C GLU A 102 -0.05 -6.88 22.49
N PHE A 103 1.17 -6.40 22.68
CA PHE A 103 2.30 -6.66 21.79
C PHE A 103 2.98 -7.99 22.13
N ALA A 104 3.78 -8.52 21.19
CA ALA A 104 4.46 -9.81 21.35
C ALA A 104 5.46 -9.89 22.50
N ASP A 105 5.97 -8.75 22.97
CA ASP A 105 6.83 -8.67 24.16
C ASP A 105 6.05 -8.54 25.47
N GLY A 106 4.72 -8.70 25.43
CA GLY A 106 3.83 -8.62 26.58
C GLY A 106 3.48 -7.20 27.01
N LYS A 107 3.95 -6.16 26.29
CA LYS A 107 3.52 -4.78 26.56
C LYS A 107 2.02 -4.66 26.26
N VAL A 108 1.27 -4.16 27.24
CA VAL A 108 -0.14 -3.79 27.07
C VAL A 108 -0.24 -2.28 26.92
N TRP A 109 -1.00 -1.84 25.93
CA TRP A 109 -1.28 -0.44 25.68
C TRP A 109 -2.77 -0.22 25.53
N ILE A 110 -3.34 0.61 26.41
CA ILE A 110 -4.73 1.06 26.35
C ILE A 110 -4.72 2.50 25.87
N GLN A 111 -5.59 2.82 24.92
CA GLN A 111 -5.65 4.14 24.31
C GLN A 111 -7.08 4.51 23.91
N SER A 112 -7.37 5.82 23.95
CA SER A 112 -8.63 6.34 23.46
C SER A 112 -8.68 6.33 21.92
N ALA A 113 -9.87 6.04 21.39
CA ALA A 113 -10.22 6.12 19.99
C ALA A 113 -9.88 7.49 19.41
N ARG A 114 -10.16 8.56 20.16
CA ARG A 114 -9.85 9.94 19.75
C ARG A 114 -8.35 10.16 19.56
N ASN A 115 -7.51 9.76 20.52
CA ASN A 115 -6.06 9.95 20.40
C ASN A 115 -5.50 9.15 19.23
N LEU A 116 -5.99 7.93 19.00
CA LEU A 116 -5.60 7.14 17.84
C LEU A 116 -6.04 7.79 16.52
N ARG A 117 -7.28 8.30 16.45
CA ARG A 117 -7.83 9.00 15.28
C ARG A 117 -7.02 10.25 14.93
N LEU A 118 -6.56 10.97 15.95
CA LEU A 118 -5.63 12.08 15.75
C LEU A 118 -4.36 11.58 15.09
N GLU A 119 -3.88 10.38 15.39
CA GLU A 119 -2.68 9.79 14.78
C GLU A 119 -2.91 9.03 13.46
N CYS A 120 -4.06 9.23 12.81
CA CYS A 120 -4.42 8.56 11.57
C CYS A 120 -3.41 8.83 10.44
N PRO A 121 -2.80 7.80 9.84
CA PRO A 121 -1.78 7.95 8.80
C PRO A 121 -2.34 8.04 7.37
N CYS A 122 -3.65 8.10 7.17
CA CYS A 122 -4.23 8.11 5.82
C CYS A 122 -3.96 9.43 5.08
N ALA A 123 -4.02 9.39 3.75
CA ALA A 123 -3.82 10.55 2.88
C ALA A 123 -4.77 11.73 3.14
N ALA A 124 -5.97 11.47 3.69
CA ALA A 124 -6.89 12.54 4.10
C ALA A 124 -6.44 13.28 5.38
N CYS A 125 -5.57 12.67 6.19
CA CYS A 125 -5.12 13.20 7.48
C CYS A 125 -3.67 13.66 7.46
N VAL A 126 -2.85 13.12 6.56
CA VAL A 126 -1.42 13.42 6.42
C VAL A 126 -1.12 13.68 4.96
N ASN A 127 -0.40 14.75 4.69
CA ASN A 127 0.05 15.07 3.34
C ASN A 127 1.06 14.03 2.85
N GLU A 128 0.83 13.42 1.69
CA GLU A 128 1.70 12.36 1.15
C GLU A 128 3.11 12.83 0.80
N TRP A 129 3.28 14.12 0.46
CA TRP A 129 4.57 14.67 0.02
C TRP A 129 5.35 15.28 1.17
N THR A 130 4.69 16.09 2.00
CA THR A 130 5.35 16.80 3.10
C THR A 130 5.39 16.00 4.39
N HIS A 131 4.58 14.93 4.50
CA HIS A 131 4.33 14.17 5.73
C HIS A 131 3.78 15.02 6.88
N GLU A 132 3.31 16.23 6.59
CA GLU A 132 2.70 17.10 7.59
C GLU A 132 1.27 16.65 7.90
N LYS A 133 0.91 16.80 9.16
CA LYS A 133 -0.41 16.46 9.67
C LYS A 133 -1.41 17.55 9.26
N ILE A 134 -2.36 17.19 8.40
CA ILE A 134 -3.42 18.09 7.92
C ILE A 134 -4.61 18.05 8.87
N LEU A 135 -4.85 16.89 9.49
CA LEU A 135 -5.93 16.70 10.45
C LEU A 135 -5.76 17.63 11.65
N LYS A 136 -6.78 18.44 11.92
CA LYS A 136 -6.79 19.33 13.08
C LYS A 136 -7.52 18.68 14.26
N PRO A 137 -7.09 18.93 15.51
CA PRO A 137 -7.76 18.37 16.68
C PRO A 137 -9.24 18.78 16.83
N GLU A 138 -9.61 19.94 16.29
CA GLU A 138 -10.98 20.47 16.28
C GLU A 138 -11.92 19.67 15.37
N ASP A 139 -11.38 18.99 14.35
CA ASP A 139 -12.16 18.15 13.43
C ASP A 139 -12.48 16.77 14.02
N VAL A 140 -11.88 16.41 15.16
CA VAL A 140 -12.07 15.11 15.82
C VAL A 140 -12.88 15.27 17.09
N LYS A 141 -14.10 14.73 17.07
CA LYS A 141 -15.05 14.82 18.18
C LYS A 141 -14.48 14.24 19.48
N PRO A 142 -14.77 14.85 20.66
CA PRO A 142 -14.26 14.38 21.95
C PRO A 142 -14.68 12.95 22.32
N ASP A 143 -15.89 12.57 21.94
CA ASP A 143 -16.58 11.31 22.23
C ASP A 143 -16.50 10.30 21.07
N LEU A 144 -15.40 10.36 20.29
CA LEU A 144 -15.16 9.45 19.17
C LEU A 144 -15.09 8.00 19.66
N SER A 145 -15.79 7.11 18.95
CA SER A 145 -15.80 5.68 19.24
C SER A 145 -15.22 4.86 18.08
N ILE A 146 -14.72 3.67 18.41
CA ILE A 146 -14.30 2.67 17.42
C ILE A 146 -15.47 1.72 17.18
N VAL A 147 -15.91 1.67 15.92
CA VAL A 147 -16.98 0.79 15.44
C VAL A 147 -16.43 -0.62 15.17
N ALA A 148 -15.22 -0.71 14.61
CA ALA A 148 -14.58 -1.99 14.33
C ALA A 148 -13.06 -1.87 14.28
N ILE A 149 -12.40 -2.99 14.58
CA ILE A 149 -10.95 -3.16 14.41
C ILE A 149 -10.73 -4.38 13.52
N GLN A 150 -9.94 -4.21 12.47
CA GLN A 150 -9.69 -5.23 11.45
C GLN A 150 -8.19 -5.47 11.32
N SER A 151 -7.78 -6.73 11.21
CA SER A 151 -6.40 -7.06 10.88
C SER A 151 -6.16 -6.88 9.39
N VAL A 152 -5.01 -6.27 9.05
CA VAL A 152 -4.56 -6.10 7.67
C VAL A 152 -3.26 -6.86 7.49
N GLY A 153 -3.40 -8.09 6.99
CA GLY A 153 -2.28 -9.01 6.86
C GLY A 153 -1.63 -9.29 8.21
N ARG A 154 -0.29 -9.31 8.24
CA ARG A 154 0.53 -9.52 9.44
C ARG A 154 1.32 -8.27 9.86
N TYR A 155 0.89 -7.08 9.42
CA TYR A 155 1.72 -5.88 9.57
C TYR A 155 0.97 -4.65 10.07
N ALA A 156 -0.37 -4.63 10.03
CA ALA A 156 -1.15 -3.47 10.41
C ALA A 156 -2.53 -3.83 10.97
N LEU A 157 -3.12 -2.85 11.67
CA LEU A 157 -4.53 -2.81 12.01
C LEU A 157 -5.21 -1.69 11.23
N ARG A 158 -6.47 -1.90 10.88
CA ARG A 158 -7.39 -0.87 10.41
C ARG A 158 -8.44 -0.64 11.48
N PHE A 159 -8.70 0.64 11.77
CA PHE A 159 -9.73 1.06 12.71
C PHE A 159 -10.83 1.76 11.94
N VAL A 160 -12.08 1.38 12.21
CA VAL A 160 -13.29 2.02 11.67
C VAL A 160 -13.83 2.92 12.78
N PHE A 161 -13.83 4.22 12.54
CA PHE A 161 -14.33 5.22 13.46
C PHE A 161 -15.78 5.58 13.14
N ASP A 162 -16.51 6.04 14.15
CA ASP A 162 -17.91 6.44 13.99
C ASP A 162 -18.11 7.81 13.29
N ASP A 163 -17.02 8.54 13.02
CA ASP A 163 -16.99 9.70 12.12
C ASP A 163 -16.92 9.31 10.63
N GLY A 164 -16.92 8.00 10.33
CA GLY A 164 -16.88 7.43 8.98
C GLY A 164 -15.47 7.17 8.43
N HIS A 165 -14.39 7.46 9.17
CA HIS A 165 -13.03 7.17 8.70
C HIS A 165 -12.66 5.70 8.91
N ASP A 166 -12.13 5.07 7.85
CA ASP A 166 -11.74 3.66 7.84
C ASP A 166 -10.51 3.34 6.97
N SER A 167 -9.92 4.33 6.31
CA SER A 167 -8.82 4.12 5.35
C SER A 167 -7.43 4.10 5.99
N GLY A 168 -7.32 4.45 7.29
CA GLY A 168 -6.06 4.46 8.03
C GLY A 168 -5.50 3.05 8.27
N LEU A 169 -4.29 2.79 7.75
CA LEU A 169 -3.54 1.57 8.04
C LEU A 169 -2.48 1.84 9.12
N PHE A 170 -2.77 1.38 10.33
CA PHE A 170 -1.87 1.52 11.47
C PHE A 170 -0.90 0.35 11.50
N HIS A 171 0.26 0.53 10.87
CA HIS A 171 1.37 -0.42 10.96
C HIS A 171 1.72 -0.70 12.42
N PHE A 172 2.09 -1.94 12.73
CA PHE A 172 2.39 -2.30 14.12
C PHE A 172 3.57 -1.50 14.69
N ASP A 173 4.57 -1.17 13.86
CA ASP A 173 5.67 -0.28 14.24
C ASP A 173 5.21 1.11 14.67
N ARG A 174 4.18 1.64 14.01
CA ARG A 174 3.59 2.94 14.36
C ARG A 174 2.83 2.84 15.67
N LEU A 175 2.00 1.80 15.83
CA LEU A 175 1.27 1.55 17.08
C LEU A 175 2.23 1.38 18.25
N ARG A 176 3.35 0.68 18.04
CA ARG A 176 4.39 0.51 19.05
C ARG A 176 5.04 1.83 19.43
N LYS A 177 5.43 2.64 18.44
CA LYS A 177 5.99 3.99 18.71
C LYS A 177 5.02 4.86 19.51
N LEU A 178 3.74 4.85 19.18
CA LEU A 178 2.71 5.57 19.93
C LEU A 178 2.58 5.03 21.36
N ALA A 179 2.61 3.71 21.53
CA ALA A 179 2.60 3.07 22.84
C ALA A 179 3.83 3.39 23.70
N ASP A 180 4.99 3.63 23.08
CA ASP A 180 6.22 4.01 23.78
C ASP A 180 6.24 5.51 24.12
N GLN A 181 5.56 6.36 23.35
CA GLN A 181 5.45 7.81 23.60
C GLN A 181 4.40 8.18 24.65
N THR A 182 3.40 7.32 24.85
CA THR A 182 2.29 7.56 25.79
C THR A 182 2.47 6.81 27.12
N ALA A 183 3.64 6.20 27.35
CA ALA A 183 3.97 5.44 28.56
C ALA A 183 4.47 6.33 29.70
#